data_AF-A0A0M3HEW4-F1
#
_entry.id   AF-A0A0M3HEW4-F1
#
_cell.length_a   1.000
_cell.length_b   1.000
_cell.length_c   1.000
_cell.angle_alpha   90.00
_cell.angle_beta   90.00
_cell.angle_gamma   90.00
#
_symmetry.space_group_name_H-M   'P 1'
#
loop_
_entity.id
_entity.type
_entity.pdbx_description
1 polymer ?
#
loop_
_entity_poly.entity_id
_entity_poly.type
_entity_poly.pdbx_seq_one_letter_code
_entity_poly.pdbx_strand_id
1 'polypeptide(L)'
;MDNLMRALNGVCEHCLPSVLSTTIQWYENHDKRVRFDKRQLAVHYLLCVVLIEILPQIHFFPEACEQSVSYIVTLAFKEVAYRDPGTVGLNYNNFLSVAERYAEVLGVLSQSHAPLIQRTFLTQLAELKKETPVTPATVNNIIALLMAMKFFRVKVFSSRCYYFYFDCVCHQLKVRSSAARGHSLFCPALNFARFWSI
;
A
#
# COMPACT_ATOMS: atom_id res chain seq x y z
N MET A 1 -10.70 2.96 -37.80
CA MET A 1 -10.14 2.40 -36.54
C MET A 1 -10.18 3.44 -35.42
N ASP A 2 -9.82 4.70 -35.71
CA ASP A 2 -9.79 5.79 -34.72
C ASP A 2 -11.14 6.14 -34.08
N ASN A 3 -12.25 5.99 -34.81
CA ASN A 3 -13.59 6.25 -34.26
C ASN A 3 -14.03 5.18 -33.25
N LEU A 4 -13.60 3.92 -33.44
CA LEU A 4 -13.86 2.84 -32.49
C LEU A 4 -12.99 3.02 -31.24
N MET A 5 -11.72 3.41 -31.41
CA MET A 5 -10.83 3.71 -30.29
C MET A 5 -11.32 4.92 -29.50
N ARG A 6 -11.83 5.98 -30.14
CA ARG A 6 -12.44 7.13 -29.45
C ARG A 6 -13.76 6.79 -28.76
N ALA A 7 -14.60 5.94 -29.36
CA ALA A 7 -15.84 5.50 -28.74
C ALA A 7 -15.57 4.58 -27.54
N LEU A 8 -14.61 3.64 -27.65
CA LEU A 8 -14.15 2.81 -26.55
C LEU A 8 -13.48 3.66 -25.46
N ASN A 9 -12.69 4.66 -25.83
CA ASN A 9 -12.09 5.60 -24.88
C ASN A 9 -13.18 6.41 -24.17
N GLY A 10 -14.21 6.89 -24.88
CA GLY A 10 -15.37 7.59 -24.31
C GLY A 10 -16.24 6.72 -23.39
N VAL A 11 -16.38 5.42 -23.70
CA VAL A 11 -17.06 4.46 -22.82
C VAL A 11 -16.20 4.17 -21.58
N CYS A 12 -14.89 3.98 -21.74
CA CYS A 12 -13.95 3.84 -20.62
C CYS A 12 -13.85 5.12 -19.77
N GLU A 13 -13.97 6.31 -20.38
CA GLU A 13 -14.00 7.65 -19.74
C GLU A 13 -15.16 7.77 -18.74
N HIS A 14 -16.35 7.27 -19.11
CA HIS A 14 -17.53 7.33 -18.24
C HIS A 14 -17.65 6.11 -17.29
N CYS A 15 -17.09 4.97 -17.70
CA CYS A 15 -17.18 3.75 -16.91
C CYS A 15 -16.08 3.64 -15.85
N LEU A 16 -14.86 4.12 -16.05
CA LEU A 16 -13.78 3.92 -15.06
C LEU A 16 -14.07 4.58 -13.70
N PRO A 17 -14.45 5.88 -13.64
CA PRO A 17 -14.81 6.51 -12.36
C PRO A 17 -16.04 5.83 -11.73
N SER A 18 -17.01 5.43 -12.56
CA SER A 18 -18.23 4.74 -12.12
C SER A 18 -17.94 3.34 -11.58
N VAL A 19 -17.06 2.58 -12.23
CA VAL A 19 -16.61 1.24 -11.82
C VAL A 19 -15.81 1.34 -10.53
N LEU A 20 -14.90 2.32 -10.43
CA LEU A 20 -14.12 2.53 -9.23
C LEU A 20 -15.01 2.90 -8.04
N SER A 21 -15.95 3.83 -8.25
CA SER A 21 -16.93 4.23 -7.23
C SER A 21 -17.83 3.07 -6.81
N THR A 22 -18.32 2.28 -7.76
CA THR A 22 -19.14 1.10 -7.49
C THR A 22 -18.35 0.03 -6.74
N THR A 23 -17.09 -0.17 -7.08
CA THR A 23 -16.21 -1.15 -6.42
C THR A 23 -15.92 -0.74 -4.98
N ILE A 24 -15.63 0.55 -4.74
CA ILE A 24 -15.46 1.11 -3.39
C ILE A 24 -16.76 0.97 -2.60
N GLN A 25 -17.90 1.36 -3.16
CA GLN A 25 -19.20 1.27 -2.50
C GLN A 25 -19.57 -0.18 -2.18
N TRP A 26 -19.27 -1.13 -3.08
CA TRP A 26 -19.44 -2.56 -2.84
C TRP A 26 -18.60 -3.01 -1.65
N TYR A 27 -17.33 -2.60 -1.59
CA TYR A 27 -16.44 -2.90 -0.47
C TYR A 27 -16.99 -2.35 0.85
N GLU A 28 -17.34 -1.06 0.91
CA GLU A 28 -17.85 -0.41 2.13
C GLU A 28 -19.14 -1.05 2.65
N ASN A 29 -19.99 -1.56 1.75
CA ASN A 29 -21.18 -2.29 2.16
C ASN A 29 -20.89 -3.63 2.83
N HIS A 30 -19.77 -4.26 2.47
CA HIS A 30 -19.34 -5.54 3.03
C HIS A 30 -18.40 -5.39 4.24
N ASP A 31 -17.69 -4.27 4.36
CA ASP A 31 -16.71 -3.97 5.43
C ASP A 31 -17.35 -3.70 6.81
N LYS A 32 -18.69 -3.68 6.93
CA LYS A 32 -19.44 -3.30 8.14
C LYS A 32 -19.30 -4.24 9.37
N ARG A 33 -18.31 -5.15 9.43
CA ARG A 33 -18.11 -6.05 10.59
C ARG A 33 -16.66 -6.03 11.07
N VAL A 34 -16.48 -5.68 12.34
CA VAL A 34 -15.18 -5.48 13.04
C VAL A 34 -14.32 -6.76 13.18
N ARG A 35 -14.80 -7.94 12.73
CA ARG A 35 -14.05 -9.20 12.89
C ARG A 35 -13.23 -9.54 11.64
N PHE A 36 -11.96 -9.88 11.84
CA PHE A 36 -11.08 -10.51 10.84
C PHE A 36 -11.43 -11.98 10.59
N ASP A 37 -12.71 -12.25 10.38
CA ASP A 37 -13.17 -13.56 9.98
C ASP A 37 -12.77 -13.79 8.52
N LYS A 38 -12.57 -15.06 8.13
CA LYS A 38 -12.11 -15.47 6.79
C LYS A 38 -12.89 -14.79 5.65
N ARG A 39 -14.18 -14.54 5.87
CA ARG A 39 -15.06 -13.86 4.91
C ARG A 39 -14.66 -12.40 4.66
N GLN A 40 -14.26 -11.65 5.69
CA GLN A 40 -13.84 -10.26 5.51
C GLN A 40 -12.50 -10.17 4.79
N LEU A 41 -11.52 -10.99 5.19
CA LEU A 41 -10.23 -11.04 4.51
C LEU A 41 -10.38 -11.41 3.02
N ALA A 42 -11.34 -12.27 2.68
CA ALA A 42 -11.65 -12.57 1.29
C ALA A 42 -12.22 -11.37 0.52
N VAL A 43 -13.07 -10.54 1.13
CA VAL A 43 -13.60 -9.30 0.52
C VAL A 43 -12.47 -8.32 0.23
N HIS A 44 -11.58 -8.09 1.19
CA HIS A 44 -10.40 -7.26 0.98
C HIS A 44 -9.48 -7.81 -0.12
N TYR A 45 -9.26 -9.13 -0.14
CA TYR A 45 -8.44 -9.76 -1.17
C TYR A 45 -9.04 -9.55 -2.57
N LEU A 46 -10.34 -9.80 -2.74
CA LEU A 46 -11.04 -9.59 -4.00
C LEU A 46 -11.01 -8.13 -4.45
N LEU A 47 -11.20 -7.19 -3.51
CA LEU A 47 -11.05 -5.77 -3.79
C LEU A 47 -9.65 -5.48 -4.36
N CYS A 48 -8.60 -5.95 -3.70
CA CYS A 48 -7.23 -5.70 -4.18
C CYS A 48 -6.98 -6.29 -5.57
N VAL A 49 -7.47 -7.49 -5.87
CA VAL A 49 -7.36 -8.09 -7.21
C VAL A 49 -8.01 -7.20 -8.26
N VAL A 50 -9.24 -6.74 -8.01
CA VAL A 50 -9.95 -5.83 -8.93
C VAL A 50 -9.21 -4.50 -9.09
N LEU A 51 -8.73 -3.93 -7.99
CA LEU A 51 -7.96 -2.68 -8.00
C LEU A 51 -6.66 -2.81 -8.80
N ILE A 52 -5.89 -3.90 -8.65
CA ILE A 52 -4.63 -4.11 -9.38
C ILE A 52 -4.85 -4.07 -10.90
N GLU A 53 -5.98 -4.58 -11.39
CA GLU A 53 -6.29 -4.60 -12.83
C GLU A 53 -6.81 -3.25 -13.36
N ILE A 54 -7.54 -2.50 -12.53
CA ILE A 54 -8.23 -1.27 -12.93
C ILE A 54 -7.34 -0.03 -12.78
N LEU A 55 -6.60 0.07 -11.67
CA LEU A 55 -5.79 1.25 -11.33
C LEU A 55 -4.70 1.61 -12.36
N PRO A 56 -4.07 0.68 -13.11
CA PRO A 56 -3.14 1.04 -14.17
C PRO A 56 -3.76 1.96 -15.23
N GLN A 57 -5.08 1.89 -15.44
CA GLN A 57 -5.80 2.63 -16.47
C GLN A 57 -6.13 4.08 -16.03
N ILE A 58 -5.89 4.45 -14.77
CA ILE A 58 -6.21 5.80 -14.25
C ILE A 58 -5.38 6.90 -14.92
N HIS A 59 -4.20 6.59 -15.48
CA HIS A 59 -3.39 7.61 -16.15
C HIS A 59 -4.11 8.28 -17.34
N PHE A 60 -5.16 7.64 -17.87
CA PHE A 60 -6.01 8.23 -18.90
C PHE A 60 -6.98 9.29 -18.32
N PHE A 61 -7.31 9.24 -17.01
CA PHE A 61 -8.35 10.06 -16.36
C PHE A 61 -7.95 10.53 -14.93
N PRO A 62 -6.84 11.29 -14.77
CA PRO A 62 -6.29 11.61 -13.45
C PRO A 62 -7.23 12.44 -12.56
N GLU A 63 -7.84 13.51 -13.07
CA GLU A 63 -8.61 14.47 -12.25
C GLU A 63 -9.92 13.88 -11.69
N ALA A 64 -10.65 13.09 -12.49
CA ALA A 64 -11.95 12.53 -12.09
C ALA A 64 -11.84 11.44 -11.01
N CYS A 65 -10.65 10.84 -10.84
CA CYS A 65 -10.44 9.72 -9.92
C CYS A 65 -9.66 10.13 -8.65
N GLU A 66 -9.24 11.39 -8.48
CA GLU A 66 -8.34 11.79 -7.40
C GLU A 66 -8.87 11.45 -6.00
N GLN A 67 -10.16 11.67 -5.76
CA GLN A 67 -10.79 11.36 -4.47
C GLN A 67 -10.78 9.85 -4.19
N SER A 68 -11.13 9.04 -5.19
CA SER A 68 -11.10 7.58 -5.10
C SER A 68 -9.67 7.06 -4.90
N VAL A 69 -8.68 7.62 -5.61
CA VAL A 69 -7.28 7.27 -5.45
C VAL A 69 -6.80 7.61 -4.04
N SER A 70 -7.12 8.81 -3.54
CA SER A 70 -6.78 9.21 -2.17
C SER A 70 -7.37 8.26 -1.14
N TYR A 71 -8.63 7.90 -1.29
CA TYR A 71 -9.30 6.92 -0.43
C TYR A 71 -8.59 5.57 -0.45
N ILE A 72 -8.28 5.04 -1.64
CA ILE A 72 -7.61 3.74 -1.80
C ILE A 72 -6.22 3.75 -1.18
N VAL A 73 -5.45 4.83 -1.34
CA VAL A 73 -4.13 4.98 -0.72
C VAL A 73 -4.26 4.97 0.81
N THR A 74 -5.21 5.73 1.37
CA THR A 74 -5.45 5.75 2.82
C THR A 74 -5.88 4.37 3.34
N LEU A 75 -6.78 3.68 2.62
CA LEU A 75 -7.24 2.34 2.96
C LEU A 75 -6.10 1.32 2.92
N ALA A 76 -5.26 1.36 1.87
CA ALA A 76 -4.14 0.46 1.74
C ALA A 76 -3.15 0.61 2.91
N PHE A 77 -2.77 1.84 3.27
CA PHE A 77 -1.88 2.06 4.41
C PHE A 77 -2.51 1.65 5.75
N LYS A 78 -3.83 1.76 5.91
CA LYS A 78 -4.54 1.26 7.09
C LYS A 78 -4.46 -0.27 7.19
N GLU A 79 -4.65 -0.98 6.08
CA GLU A 79 -4.70 -2.45 6.08
C GLU A 79 -3.33 -3.13 6.12
N VAL A 80 -2.25 -2.44 5.72
CA VAL A 80 -0.87 -2.94 5.88
C VAL A 80 -0.27 -2.69 7.27
N ALA A 81 -0.94 -1.91 8.13
CA ALA A 81 -0.46 -1.61 9.48
C ALA A 81 -0.27 -2.89 10.29
N TYR A 82 0.72 -2.90 11.19
CA TYR A 82 1.01 -4.09 11.97
C TYR A 82 -0.17 -4.45 12.88
N ARG A 83 -0.51 -5.73 12.90
CA ARG A 83 -1.48 -6.31 13.82
C ARG A 83 -0.80 -7.42 14.60
N ASP A 84 -1.06 -7.46 15.90
CA ASP A 84 -0.46 -8.47 16.78
C ASP A 84 -1.03 -9.87 16.42
N PRO A 85 -0.17 -10.89 16.21
CA PRO A 85 -0.61 -12.25 15.89
C PRO A 85 -1.61 -12.83 16.90
N GLY A 86 -1.51 -12.47 18.18
CA GLY A 86 -2.44 -12.88 19.23
C GLY A 86 -3.84 -12.28 19.07
N THR A 87 -3.97 -11.12 18.43
CA THR A 87 -5.27 -10.46 18.18
C THR A 87 -5.98 -11.01 16.94
N VAL A 88 -5.24 -11.35 15.89
CA VAL A 88 -5.77 -11.90 14.63
C VAL A 88 -5.94 -13.43 14.71
N GLY A 89 -5.15 -14.09 15.54
CA GLY A 89 -5.19 -15.53 15.78
C GLY A 89 -4.85 -16.34 14.53
N LEU A 90 -5.60 -17.42 14.30
CA LEU A 90 -5.35 -18.37 13.20
C LEU A 90 -5.46 -17.76 11.79
N ASN A 91 -6.04 -16.57 11.66
CA ASN A 91 -6.17 -15.87 10.37
C ASN A 91 -4.98 -14.96 10.05
N TYR A 92 -3.93 -14.94 10.88
CA TYR A 92 -2.78 -14.04 10.69
C TYR A 92 -2.10 -14.19 9.32
N ASN A 93 -1.93 -15.42 8.83
CA ASN A 93 -1.36 -15.64 7.50
C ASN A 93 -2.23 -15.04 6.37
N ASN A 94 -3.56 -15.19 6.47
CA ASN A 94 -4.49 -14.61 5.50
C ASN A 94 -4.45 -13.07 5.56
N PHE A 95 -4.33 -12.50 6.76
CA PHE A 95 -4.12 -11.08 6.93
C PHE A 95 -2.83 -10.60 6.26
N LEU A 96 -1.71 -11.31 6.45
CA LEU A 96 -0.45 -10.98 5.77
C LEU A 96 -0.57 -11.07 4.24
N SER A 97 -1.30 -12.07 3.72
CA SER A 97 -1.56 -12.16 2.27
C SER A 97 -2.39 -10.99 1.74
N VAL A 98 -3.38 -10.53 2.51
CA VAL A 98 -4.17 -9.33 2.16
C VAL A 98 -3.30 -8.08 2.20
N ALA A 99 -2.47 -7.91 3.23
CA ALA A 99 -1.53 -6.80 3.34
C ALA A 99 -0.53 -6.77 2.16
N GLU A 100 -0.04 -7.93 1.72
CA GLU A 100 0.83 -8.01 0.54
C GLU A 100 0.12 -7.54 -0.74
N ARG A 101 -1.16 -7.89 -0.93
CA ARG A 101 -1.93 -7.39 -2.06
C ARG A 101 -2.19 -5.88 -2.00
N TYR A 102 -2.40 -5.31 -0.82
CA TYR A 102 -2.46 -3.85 -0.68
C TYR A 102 -1.13 -3.15 -0.98
N ALA A 103 0.00 -3.76 -0.63
CA ALA A 103 1.32 -3.25 -1.02
C ALA A 103 1.49 -3.23 -2.55
N GLU A 104 0.95 -4.21 -3.26
CA GLU A 104 0.94 -4.25 -4.73
C GLU A 104 0.02 -3.18 -5.33
N VAL A 105 -1.18 -2.95 -4.75
CA VAL A 105 -2.06 -1.83 -5.12
C VAL A 105 -1.32 -0.50 -5.06
N LEU A 106 -0.57 -0.24 -3.98
CA LEU A 106 0.29 0.95 -3.85
C LEU A 106 1.38 0.99 -4.92
N GLY A 107 2.00 -0.15 -5.23
CA GLY A 107 3.01 -0.26 -6.27
C GLY A 107 2.49 0.01 -7.68
N VAL A 108 1.27 -0.40 -7.98
CA VAL A 108 0.59 -0.07 -9.24
C VAL A 108 0.29 1.43 -9.32
N LEU A 109 -0.28 2.00 -8.25
CA LEU A 109 -0.60 3.43 -8.17
C LEU A 109 0.66 4.31 -8.20
N SER A 110 1.81 3.82 -7.76
CA SER A 110 3.05 4.61 -7.76
C SER A 110 3.46 5.08 -9.16
N GLN A 111 3.00 4.40 -10.22
CA GLN A 111 3.32 4.78 -11.59
C GLN A 111 2.69 6.11 -12.00
N SER A 112 1.54 6.48 -11.43
CA SER A 112 0.80 7.71 -11.73
C SER A 112 0.69 8.67 -10.53
N HIS A 113 0.66 8.15 -9.30
CA HIS A 113 0.38 8.90 -8.07
C HIS A 113 1.47 8.76 -7.00
N ALA A 114 2.73 8.54 -7.40
CA ALA A 114 3.87 8.46 -6.49
C ALA A 114 3.92 9.59 -5.43
N PRO A 115 3.71 10.89 -5.76
CA PRO A 115 3.82 11.96 -4.76
C PRO A 115 2.82 11.82 -3.61
N LEU A 116 1.59 11.37 -3.90
CA LEU A 116 0.55 11.18 -2.88
C LEU A 116 0.91 10.04 -1.92
N ILE A 117 1.40 8.93 -2.46
CA ILE A 117 1.82 7.77 -1.66
C ILE A 117 3.03 8.12 -0.81
N GLN A 118 4.04 8.79 -1.39
CA GLN A 118 5.24 9.23 -0.66
C GLN A 118 4.89 10.16 0.50
N ARG A 119 4.02 11.16 0.27
CA ARG A 119 3.54 12.06 1.32
C ARG A 119 2.86 11.28 2.44
N THR A 120 1.95 10.38 2.09
CA THR A 120 1.20 9.58 3.07
C THR A 120 2.12 8.68 3.89
N PHE A 121 3.06 8.00 3.24
CA PHE A 121 4.08 7.18 3.91
C PHE A 121 4.93 8.01 4.89
N LEU A 122 5.47 9.15 4.44
CA LEU A 122 6.33 9.99 5.27
C LEU A 122 5.56 10.56 6.47
N THR A 123 4.30 10.94 6.28
CA THR A 123 3.42 11.37 7.38
C THR A 123 3.25 10.26 8.42
N GLN A 124 2.88 9.04 8.00
CA GLN A 124 2.70 7.94 8.95
C GLN A 124 4.00 7.54 9.65
N LEU A 125 5.12 7.54 8.93
CA LEU A 125 6.43 7.27 9.51
C LEU A 125 6.81 8.35 10.54
N ALA A 126 6.51 9.62 10.26
CA ALA A 126 6.76 10.71 11.20
C ALA A 126 5.91 10.59 12.47
N GLU A 127 4.65 10.18 12.36
CA GLU A 127 3.80 9.94 13.54
C GLU A 127 4.31 8.78 14.39
N LEU A 128 4.67 7.64 13.79
CA LEU A 128 5.26 6.50 14.52
C LEU A 128 6.57 6.87 15.22
N LYS A 129 7.33 7.82 14.68
CA LYS A 129 8.58 8.30 15.29
C LYS A 129 8.37 9.21 16.49
N LYS A 130 7.19 9.80 16.68
CA LYS A 130 6.89 10.65 17.85
C LYS A 130 6.61 9.83 19.10
N GLU A 131 6.20 8.57 18.96
CA GLU A 131 5.94 7.68 20.09
C GLU A 131 7.22 7.43 20.91
N THR A 132 7.24 7.92 22.15
CA THR A 132 8.35 7.77 23.09
C THR A 132 7.79 7.27 24.43
N PRO A 133 8.31 6.17 25.03
CA PRO A 133 9.40 5.34 24.55
C PRO A 133 9.01 4.47 23.34
N VAL A 134 9.98 4.17 22.48
CA VAL A 134 9.77 3.29 21.31
C VAL A 134 9.42 1.90 21.81
N THR A 135 8.21 1.44 21.49
CA THR A 135 7.72 0.11 21.89
C THR A 135 8.04 -0.94 20.81
N PRO A 136 8.04 -2.25 21.15
CA PRO A 136 8.14 -3.31 20.15
C PRO A 136 7.04 -3.24 19.08
N ALA A 137 5.82 -2.81 19.47
CA ALA A 137 4.71 -2.60 18.55
C ALA A 137 4.99 -1.45 17.56
N THR A 138 5.59 -0.35 18.02
CA THR A 138 6.01 0.76 17.15
C THR A 138 7.05 0.29 16.13
N VAL A 139 8.02 -0.53 16.54
CA VAL A 139 9.03 -1.10 15.62
C VAL A 139 8.37 -2.01 14.57
N ASN A 140 7.44 -2.87 14.97
CA ASN A 140 6.73 -3.73 14.04
C ASN A 140 5.83 -2.94 13.07
N ASN A 141 5.20 -1.85 13.52
CA ASN A 141 4.46 -0.93 12.66
C ASN A 141 5.37 -0.26 11.62
N ILE A 142 6.56 0.18 12.02
CA ILE A 142 7.56 0.72 11.10
C ILE A 142 7.97 -0.34 10.06
N ILE A 143 8.23 -1.59 10.49
CA ILE A 143 8.57 -2.69 9.57
C ILE A 143 7.44 -2.94 8.58
N ALA A 144 6.20 -3.02 9.05
CA ALA A 144 5.03 -3.25 8.20
C ALA A 144 4.82 -2.11 7.20
N LEU A 145 4.97 -0.86 7.65
CA LEU A 145 4.90 0.33 6.81
C LEU A 145 5.99 0.33 5.72
N LEU A 146 7.20 -0.08 6.06
CA LEU A 146 8.28 -0.26 5.10
C LEU A 146 7.93 -1.36 4.10
N MET A 147 7.46 -2.52 4.56
CA MET A 147 7.06 -3.64 3.71
C MET A 147 5.94 -3.28 2.73
N ALA A 148 5.02 -2.38 3.11
CA ALA A 148 3.98 -1.88 2.22
C ALA A 148 4.52 -1.19 0.96
N MET A 149 5.76 -0.70 1.01
CA MET A 149 6.41 -0.01 -0.09
C MET A 149 7.17 -0.98 -1.03
N LYS A 150 7.20 -2.31 -0.77
CA LYS A 150 8.01 -3.30 -1.53
C LYS A 150 7.85 -3.21 -3.05
N PHE A 151 6.62 -2.97 -3.51
CA PHE A 151 6.27 -2.94 -4.93
C PHE A 151 6.33 -1.52 -5.53
N PHE A 152 6.71 -0.53 -4.73
CA PHE A 152 6.76 0.87 -5.16
C PHE A 152 7.87 1.06 -6.18
N ARG A 153 7.49 1.24 -7.45
CA ARG A 153 8.45 1.50 -8.52
C ARG A 153 8.80 2.98 -8.54
N VAL A 154 10.05 3.31 -8.23
CA VAL A 154 10.55 4.68 -8.33
C VAL A 154 10.98 4.94 -9.77
N LYS A 155 10.22 5.74 -10.50
CA LYS A 155 10.71 6.39 -11.71
C LYS A 155 11.60 7.56 -11.27
N VAL A 156 12.91 7.33 -11.22
CA VAL A 156 13.90 8.30 -10.76
C VAL A 156 14.12 9.37 -11.85
N PHE A 157 13.18 10.29 -11.99
CA PHE A 157 13.31 11.44 -12.92
C PHE A 157 13.32 12.80 -12.19
N SER A 158 13.22 12.82 -10.86
CA SER A 158 13.15 14.05 -10.06
C SER A 158 13.96 13.95 -8.77
N SER A 159 14.61 15.06 -8.37
CA SER A 159 15.42 15.18 -7.14
C SER A 159 14.67 14.78 -5.86
N ARG A 160 13.34 15.04 -5.77
CA ARG A 160 12.52 14.64 -4.62
C ARG A 160 12.44 13.12 -4.40
N CYS A 161 12.46 12.32 -5.47
CA CYS A 161 12.44 10.85 -5.35
C CYS A 161 13.75 10.29 -4.77
N TYR A 162 14.89 10.94 -5.04
CA TYR A 162 16.18 10.54 -4.47
C TYR A 162 16.22 10.74 -2.95
N TYR A 163 15.71 11.87 -2.44
CA TYR A 163 15.63 12.11 -1.00
C TYR A 163 14.71 11.12 -0.30
N PHE A 164 13.54 10.84 -0.89
CA PHE A 164 12.63 9.82 -0.38
C PHE A 164 13.30 8.44 -0.27
N TYR A 165 14.04 8.04 -1.31
CA TYR A 165 14.77 6.77 -1.33
C TYR A 165 15.86 6.72 -0.25
N PHE A 166 16.65 7.79 -0.14
CA PHE A 166 17.71 7.91 0.86
C PHE A 166 17.17 7.80 2.28
N ASP A 167 16.07 8.50 2.60
CA ASP A 167 15.42 8.45 3.91
C ASP A 167 14.93 7.03 4.26
N CYS A 168 14.33 6.32 3.29
CA CYS A 168 13.88 4.94 3.49
C CYS A 168 15.05 3.97 3.77
N VAL A 169 16.14 4.07 3.00
CA VAL A 169 17.33 3.23 3.16
C VAL A 169 18.03 3.49 4.49
N CYS A 170 18.22 4.76 4.86
CA CYS A 170 18.78 5.13 6.16
C CYS A 170 17.94 4.57 7.33
N HIS A 171 16.62 4.57 7.20
CA HIS A 171 15.73 4.06 8.23
C HIS A 171 15.82 2.53 8.38
N GLN A 172 15.84 1.79 7.27
CA GLN A 172 16.06 0.34 7.26
C GLN A 172 17.37 -0.04 8.00
N LEU A 173 18.46 0.70 7.73
CA LEU A 173 19.75 0.49 8.40
C LEU A 173 19.67 0.78 9.92
N LYS A 174 18.91 1.80 10.33
CA LYS A 174 18.75 2.15 11.75
C LYS A 174 17.91 1.14 12.52
N VAL A 175 16.84 0.62 11.92
CA VAL A 175 16.01 -0.45 12.52
C VAL A 175 16.86 -1.73 12.68
N ARG A 176 17.68 -2.07 11.68
CA ARG A 176 18.62 -3.21 11.76
C ARG A 176 19.62 -3.07 12.93
N SER A 177 20.19 -1.88 13.15
CA SER A 177 21.11 -1.62 14.27
C SER A 177 20.44 -1.77 15.64
N SER A 178 19.14 -1.46 15.72
CA SER A 178 18.37 -1.58 16.96
C SER A 178 17.92 -3.01 17.24
N ALA A 179 17.54 -3.77 16.19
CA ALA A 179 17.14 -5.17 16.28
C ALA A 179 18.32 -6.14 16.52
N ALA A 180 19.53 -5.82 16.06
CA ALA A 180 20.73 -6.64 16.26
C ALA A 180 21.17 -6.78 17.74
N ARG A 181 20.53 -6.07 18.68
CA ARG A 181 20.78 -6.18 20.12
C ARG A 181 19.85 -7.16 20.86
N GLY A 182 18.97 -7.87 20.16
CA GLY A 182 18.06 -8.84 20.79
C GLY A 182 17.64 -9.96 19.85
N HIS A 183 18.48 -10.99 19.74
CA HIS A 183 18.22 -12.34 19.23
C HIS A 183 17.59 -12.55 17.82
N SER A 184 18.08 -13.62 17.19
CA SER A 184 17.83 -14.10 15.83
C SER A 184 16.36 -14.33 15.50
N LEU A 185 15.79 -13.43 14.69
CA LEU A 185 14.61 -13.70 13.87
C LEU A 185 14.99 -13.55 12.41
N PHE A 186 14.76 -14.63 11.65
CA PHE A 186 14.85 -14.72 10.20
C PHE A 186 14.24 -13.44 9.58
N CYS A 187 15.02 -12.69 8.79
CA CYS A 187 14.69 -11.32 8.44
C CYS A 187 14.26 -11.20 6.96
N PRO A 188 12.96 -11.06 6.65
CA PRO A 188 12.47 -10.78 5.29
C PRO A 188 13.04 -9.47 4.69
N ALA A 189 13.60 -8.59 5.53
CA ALA A 189 14.18 -7.30 5.16
C ALA A 189 15.47 -7.40 4.32
N LEU A 190 16.19 -8.53 4.34
CA LEU A 190 17.39 -8.72 3.52
C LEU A 190 17.09 -8.76 2.01
N ASN A 191 15.88 -9.19 1.63
CA ASN A 191 15.43 -9.10 0.25
C ASN A 191 15.01 -7.67 -0.14
N PHE A 192 14.69 -6.80 0.81
CA PHE A 192 14.16 -5.46 0.58
C PHE A 192 15.22 -4.47 0.06
N ALA A 193 16.44 -4.52 0.61
CA ALA A 193 17.56 -3.70 0.14
C ALA A 193 18.11 -4.17 -1.23
N ARG A 194 17.97 -5.46 -1.55
CA ARG A 194 18.33 -6.01 -2.87
C ARG A 194 17.29 -5.69 -3.93
N PHE A 195 16.01 -5.65 -3.58
CA PHE A 195 14.91 -5.43 -4.53
C PHE A 195 14.90 -4.02 -5.16
N TRP A 196 15.54 -3.05 -4.51
CA TRP A 196 15.54 -1.65 -4.92
C TRP A 196 16.86 -1.15 -5.52
N SER A 197 17.85 -2.05 -5.61
CA SER A 197 19.16 -1.79 -6.20
C SER A 197 19.28 -2.29 -7.65
N ILE A 198 18.17 -2.64 -8.30
CA ILE A 198 18.09 -3.04 -9.72
C ILE A 198 17.27 -2.01 -10.48
#